data_AF-A0A3D1FZ84-F1
#
_entry.id   AF-A0A3D1FZ84-F1
#
_cell.length_a   1.000
_cell.length_b   1.000
_cell.length_c   1.000
_cell.angle_alpha   90.00
_cell.angle_beta   90.00
_cell.angle_gamma   90.00
#
_symmetry.space_group_name_H-M   'P 1'
#
loop_
_entity.id
_entity.type
_entity.pdbx_description
1 polymer ?
#
loop_
_entity_poly.entity_id
_entity_poly.type
_entity_poly.pdbx_seq_one_letter_code
_entity_poly.pdbx_strand_id
1 'polypeptide(L)'
;YKTRRKDYMMMNTQQLKETADTLALQIIERQENFTKNLKGKYKFDYIDVASGNSVAIAKENVMSNLLSGMRIRASQNAIRLARSNLDYLKQMDREMNWRKETRMRHFLEYYKKFALGASVLIMFFIGAPLGSIIRKGGIGLPLVISTVAFLIFHILNTTFEKMGRELLLDPALAIWLPSLILAPIALWLTKSASSDTALVSGEWFSKILARINSKKS
;
A
#
# COMPACT_ATOMS: atom_id res chain seq x y z
N TYR A 1 -11.46 -18.31 -10.42
CA TYR A 1 -10.46 -17.85 -9.43
C TYR A 1 -9.93 -16.41 -9.62
N LYS A 2 -10.08 -15.76 -10.79
CA LYS A 2 -9.66 -14.35 -11.01
C LYS A 2 -10.59 -13.30 -10.37
N THR A 3 -11.83 -13.65 -10.04
CA THR A 3 -12.86 -12.75 -9.49
C THR A 3 -12.62 -12.39 -8.02
N ARG A 4 -12.20 -13.35 -7.17
CA ARG A 4 -11.97 -13.13 -5.71
C ARG A 4 -10.94 -12.05 -5.35
N ARG A 5 -10.06 -11.65 -6.28
CA ARG A 5 -9.03 -10.62 -6.00
C ARG A 5 -9.57 -9.18 -6.02
N LYS A 6 -10.84 -8.97 -6.38
CA LYS A 6 -11.45 -7.62 -6.48
C LYS A 6 -12.77 -7.49 -5.71
N ASP A 7 -13.16 -8.47 -4.91
CA ASP A 7 -14.44 -8.46 -4.18
C ASP A 7 -14.59 -7.20 -3.30
N TYR A 8 -13.48 -6.70 -2.73
CA TYR A 8 -13.46 -5.47 -1.93
C TYR A 8 -13.87 -4.20 -2.72
N MET A 9 -13.68 -4.15 -4.05
CA MET A 9 -14.12 -3.00 -4.86
C MET A 9 -15.65 -2.88 -4.92
N MET A 10 -16.36 -4.00 -4.73
CA MET A 10 -17.83 -4.08 -4.78
C MET A 10 -18.49 -3.88 -3.41
N MET A 11 -17.71 -3.84 -2.33
CA MET A 11 -18.23 -3.72 -0.95
C MET A 11 -18.66 -2.29 -0.63
N ASN A 12 -19.66 -2.13 0.23
CA ASN A 12 -20.01 -0.84 0.82
C ASN A 12 -18.94 -0.40 1.85
N THR A 13 -18.90 0.89 2.20
CA THR A 13 -17.97 1.46 3.20
C THR A 13 -18.07 0.77 4.56
N GLN A 14 -19.28 0.40 5.00
CA GLN A 14 -19.47 -0.36 6.24
C GLN A 14 -18.87 -1.77 6.14
N GLN A 15 -19.19 -2.50 5.07
CA GLN A 15 -18.64 -3.84 4.82
C GLN A 15 -17.10 -3.83 4.71
N LEU A 16 -16.53 -2.81 4.07
CA LEU A 16 -15.09 -2.60 3.98
C LEU A 16 -14.44 -2.44 5.35
N LYS A 17 -15.07 -1.67 6.24
CA LYS A 17 -14.58 -1.46 7.60
C LYS A 17 -14.70 -2.73 8.45
N GLU A 18 -15.87 -3.38 8.43
CA GLU A 18 -16.13 -4.62 9.17
C GLU A 18 -15.17 -5.74 8.76
N THR A 19 -14.93 -5.91 7.46
CA THR A 19 -13.97 -6.89 6.95
C THR A 19 -12.53 -6.54 7.32
N ALA A 20 -12.14 -5.25 7.28
CA ALA A 20 -10.82 -4.81 7.69
C ALA A 20 -10.56 -5.00 9.20
N ASP A 21 -11.58 -4.80 10.03
CA ASP A 21 -11.53 -5.01 11.48
C ASP A 21 -11.48 -6.51 11.80
N THR A 22 -12.29 -7.32 11.12
CA THR A 22 -12.24 -8.79 11.22
C THR A 22 -10.88 -9.33 10.81
N LEU A 23 -10.29 -8.83 9.72
CA LEU A 23 -8.94 -9.20 9.28
C LEU A 23 -7.89 -8.85 10.34
N ALA A 24 -8.04 -7.74 11.06
CA ALA A 24 -7.15 -7.37 12.15
C ALA A 24 -7.18 -8.40 13.29
N LEU A 25 -8.37 -8.83 13.70
CA LEU A 25 -8.55 -9.86 14.73
C LEU A 25 -7.94 -11.19 14.29
N GLN A 26 -8.19 -11.61 13.05
CA GLN A 26 -7.60 -12.84 12.51
C GLN A 26 -6.07 -12.81 12.46
N ILE A 27 -5.46 -11.65 12.17
CA ILE A 27 -4.00 -11.46 12.21
C ILE A 27 -3.47 -11.68 13.63
N ILE A 28 -4.14 -11.12 14.64
CA ILE A 28 -3.76 -11.28 16.06
C ILE A 28 -3.88 -12.74 16.48
N GLU A 29 -5.03 -13.36 16.24
CA GLU A 29 -5.29 -14.76 16.57
C GLU A 29 -4.28 -15.69 15.89
N ARG A 30 -3.97 -15.44 14.61
CA ARG A 30 -2.98 -16.22 13.86
C ARG A 30 -1.59 -16.11 14.47
N GLN A 31 -1.20 -14.91 14.92
CA GLN A 31 0.09 -14.67 15.57
C GLN A 31 0.18 -15.36 16.95
N GLU A 32 -0.90 -15.36 17.71
CA GLU A 32 -0.97 -16.07 18.98
C GLU A 32 -0.89 -17.58 18.79
N ASN A 33 -1.67 -18.12 17.86
CA ASN A 33 -1.66 -19.55 17.53
C ASN A 33 -0.28 -19.98 17.01
N PHE A 34 0.37 -19.15 16.19
CA PHE A 34 1.74 -19.39 15.78
C PHE A 34 2.70 -19.45 16.97
N THR A 35 2.63 -18.47 17.89
CA THR A 35 3.48 -18.44 19.08
C THR A 35 3.25 -19.66 19.97
N LYS A 36 1.99 -20.07 20.17
CA LYS A 36 1.63 -21.30 20.90
C LYS A 36 2.22 -22.54 20.21
N ASN A 37 2.08 -22.65 18.90
CA ASN A 37 2.62 -23.79 18.13
C ASN A 37 4.15 -23.84 18.19
N LEU A 38 4.84 -22.70 18.08
CA LEU A 38 6.30 -22.65 18.24
C LEU A 38 6.71 -23.07 19.66
N LYS A 39 6.06 -22.53 20.70
CA LYS A 39 6.33 -22.91 22.10
C LYS A 39 6.11 -24.39 22.35
N GLY A 40 5.03 -24.97 21.81
CA GLY A 40 4.75 -26.41 21.95
C GLY A 40 5.74 -27.28 21.19
N LYS A 41 6.07 -26.92 19.95
CA LYS A 41 6.97 -27.70 19.08
C LYS A 41 8.43 -27.69 19.54
N TYR A 42 8.88 -26.61 20.17
CA TYR A 42 10.26 -26.45 20.65
C TYR A 42 10.36 -26.40 22.18
N LYS A 43 9.34 -26.89 22.89
CA LYS A 43 9.47 -27.14 24.32
C LYS A 43 10.55 -28.20 24.48
N PHE A 44 11.71 -27.79 24.99
CA PHE A 44 12.69 -28.74 25.50
C PHE A 44 12.10 -29.30 26.78
N ASP A 45 11.63 -30.55 26.75
CA ASP A 45 11.36 -31.26 27.99
C ASP A 45 12.70 -31.52 28.65
N TYR A 46 12.96 -30.80 29.74
CA TYR A 46 14.11 -31.03 30.58
C TYR A 46 13.96 -32.42 31.19
N ILE A 47 14.86 -33.32 30.82
CA ILE A 47 14.97 -34.62 31.48
C ILE A 47 15.51 -34.33 32.88
N ASP A 48 14.81 -34.81 33.91
CA ASP A 48 15.29 -34.69 35.29
C ASP A 48 16.65 -35.39 35.39
N VAL A 49 17.68 -34.63 35.77
CA VAL A 49 19.07 -35.12 35.87
C VAL A 49 19.17 -36.28 36.86
N ALA A 50 18.25 -36.37 37.81
CA ALA A 50 18.16 -37.47 38.77
C ALA A 50 17.67 -38.81 38.17
N SER A 51 17.07 -38.79 36.97
CA SER A 51 16.55 -40.00 36.29
C SER A 51 17.59 -40.74 35.44
N GLY A 52 18.80 -40.18 35.27
CA GLY A 52 19.85 -40.75 34.45
C GLY A 52 20.89 -41.52 35.27
N ASN A 53 21.19 -42.77 34.89
CA ASN A 53 22.37 -43.47 35.39
C ASN A 53 23.65 -42.79 34.84
N SER A 54 24.29 -41.98 35.68
CA SER A 54 25.45 -41.13 35.38
C SER A 54 26.80 -41.89 35.38
N VAL A 55 26.84 -43.10 34.81
CA VAL A 55 28.07 -43.91 34.82
C VAL A 55 29.08 -43.46 33.76
N ALA A 56 28.67 -42.65 32.77
CA ALA A 56 29.56 -42.10 31.76
C ALA A 56 29.46 -40.57 31.69
N ILE A 57 30.60 -39.89 31.88
CA ILE A 57 30.75 -38.45 31.65
C ILE A 57 30.49 -38.22 30.15
N ALA A 58 29.39 -37.55 29.83
CA ALA A 58 29.12 -37.14 28.46
C ALA A 58 30.27 -36.25 27.97
N LYS A 59 30.85 -36.59 26.82
CA LYS A 59 31.87 -35.73 26.18
C LYS A 59 31.22 -34.41 25.82
N GLU A 60 32.00 -33.33 25.95
CA GLU A 60 31.58 -31.95 25.65
C GLU A 60 30.95 -31.83 24.24
N ASN A 61 31.51 -32.56 23.27
CA ASN A 61 30.88 -32.70 21.96
C ASN A 61 29.75 -33.73 22.01
N VAL A 62 28.50 -33.25 22.06
CA VAL A 62 27.26 -34.05 22.06
C VAL A 62 27.24 -35.09 20.93
N MET A 63 27.79 -34.74 19.76
CA MET A 63 27.86 -35.64 18.60
C MET A 63 28.78 -36.84 18.85
N SER A 64 29.84 -36.63 19.64
CA SER A 64 30.82 -37.66 19.95
C SER A 64 30.30 -38.74 20.90
N ASN A 65 29.20 -38.46 21.61
CA ASN A 65 28.49 -39.40 22.48
C ASN A 65 27.59 -40.37 21.70
N LEU A 66 27.35 -40.14 20.40
CA LEU A 66 26.57 -41.02 19.52
C LEU A 66 27.48 -42.03 18.79
N LEU A 67 27.00 -43.27 18.60
CA LEU A 67 27.63 -44.27 17.70
C LEU A 67 27.76 -43.71 16.28
N SER A 68 28.82 -44.08 15.54
CA SER A 68 29.16 -43.50 14.22
C SER A 68 28.00 -43.53 13.20
N GLY A 69 27.26 -44.66 13.10
CA GLY A 69 26.07 -44.77 12.25
C GLY A 69 24.83 -44.03 12.77
N MET A 70 24.77 -43.71 14.07
CA MET A 70 23.73 -42.84 14.62
C MET A 70 24.02 -41.36 14.33
N ARG A 71 25.31 -40.98 14.22
CA ARG A 71 25.69 -39.59 13.96
C ARG A 71 25.13 -39.07 12.65
N ILE A 72 25.28 -39.85 11.57
CA ILE A 72 24.78 -39.48 10.24
C ILE A 72 23.25 -39.35 10.24
N ARG A 73 22.54 -40.28 10.89
CA ARG A 73 21.07 -40.24 10.98
C ARG A 73 20.58 -39.06 11.82
N ALA A 74 21.22 -38.79 12.95
CA ALA A 74 20.90 -37.66 13.81
C ALA A 74 21.11 -36.32 13.09
N SER A 75 22.24 -36.15 12.39
CA SER A 75 22.52 -34.91 11.65
C SER A 75 21.56 -34.73 10.47
N GLN A 76 21.25 -35.78 9.72
CA GLN A 76 20.28 -35.73 8.63
C GLN A 76 18.86 -35.39 9.14
N ASN A 77 18.44 -36.00 10.26
CA ASN A 77 17.15 -35.68 10.89
C ASN A 77 17.11 -34.22 11.37
N ALA A 78 18.20 -33.72 11.97
CA ALA A 78 18.32 -32.34 12.42
C ALA A 78 18.24 -31.36 11.24
N ILE A 79 18.97 -31.62 10.15
CA ILE A 79 18.91 -30.80 8.93
C ILE A 79 17.49 -30.81 8.33
N ARG A 80 16.84 -31.98 8.24
CA ARG A 80 15.47 -32.08 7.75
C ARG A 80 14.50 -31.27 8.60
N LEU A 81 14.63 -31.34 9.92
CA LEU A 81 13.80 -30.58 10.85
C LEU A 81 14.06 -29.07 10.73
N ALA A 82 15.32 -28.64 10.65
CA ALA A 82 15.68 -27.24 10.47
C ALA A 82 15.11 -26.67 9.16
N ARG A 83 15.19 -27.42 8.05
CA ARG A 83 14.61 -27.02 6.76
C ARG A 83 13.09 -26.90 6.82
N SER A 84 12.41 -27.91 7.37
CA SER A 84 10.93 -27.87 7.47
C SER A 84 10.45 -26.74 8.38
N ASN A 85 11.21 -26.41 9.43
CA ASN A 85 10.93 -25.26 10.28
C ASN A 85 11.11 -23.94 9.53
N LEU A 86 12.21 -23.78 8.78
CA LEU A 86 12.45 -22.60 7.95
C LEU A 86 11.32 -22.40 6.93
N ASP A 87 10.88 -23.48 6.28
CA ASP A 87 9.79 -23.42 5.30
C ASP A 87 8.47 -23.02 5.96
N TYR A 88 8.18 -23.53 7.16
CA TYR A 88 7.03 -23.12 7.97
C TYR A 88 7.08 -21.63 8.32
N LEU A 89 8.21 -21.13 8.81
CA LEU A 89 8.39 -19.70 9.13
C LEU A 89 8.18 -18.82 7.90
N LYS A 90 8.79 -19.20 6.76
CA LYS A 90 8.63 -18.47 5.49
C LYS A 90 7.18 -18.49 4.99
N GLN A 91 6.47 -19.59 5.16
CA GLN A 91 5.05 -19.68 4.79
C GLN A 91 4.20 -18.76 5.65
N MET A 92 4.45 -18.74 6.96
CA MET A 92 3.75 -17.87 7.90
C MET A 92 4.01 -16.40 7.62
N ASP A 93 5.26 -16.00 7.37
CA ASP A 93 5.58 -14.62 7.00
C ASP A 93 4.83 -14.18 5.73
N ARG A 94 4.81 -15.02 4.68
CA ARG A 94 4.04 -14.73 3.47
C ARG A 94 2.53 -14.62 3.75
N GLU A 95 1.97 -15.49 4.57
CA GLU A 95 0.55 -15.42 4.95
C GLU A 95 0.24 -14.11 5.69
N MET A 96 1.09 -13.72 6.64
CA MET A 96 0.92 -12.49 7.42
C MET A 96 1.03 -11.25 6.54
N ASN A 97 2.00 -11.20 5.64
CA ASN A 97 2.17 -10.10 4.70
C ASN A 97 0.97 -10.00 3.74
N TRP A 98 0.47 -11.14 3.24
CA TRP A 98 -0.74 -11.17 2.41
C TRP A 98 -1.99 -10.66 3.14
N ARG A 99 -2.18 -11.04 4.42
CA ARG A 99 -3.30 -10.54 5.24
C ARG A 99 -3.21 -9.04 5.50
N LYS A 100 -2.01 -8.54 5.82
CA LYS A 100 -1.76 -7.10 6.00
C LYS A 100 -2.05 -6.32 4.72
N GLU A 101 -1.53 -6.78 3.59
CA GLU A 101 -1.77 -6.18 2.28
C GLU A 101 -3.28 -6.16 1.95
N THR A 102 -3.97 -7.26 2.21
CA THR A 102 -5.42 -7.37 2.01
C THR A 102 -6.18 -6.36 2.88
N ARG A 103 -5.82 -6.23 4.16
CA ARG A 103 -6.42 -5.23 5.06
C ARG A 103 -6.22 -3.80 4.55
N MET A 104 -5.00 -3.47 4.12
CA MET A 104 -4.69 -2.12 3.61
C MET A 104 -5.45 -1.81 2.31
N ARG A 105 -5.65 -2.81 1.43
CA ARG A 105 -6.48 -2.65 0.22
C ARG A 105 -7.94 -2.29 0.55
N HIS A 106 -8.51 -2.83 1.62
CA HIS A 106 -9.87 -2.48 2.04
C HIS A 106 -9.94 -1.02 2.54
N PHE A 107 -8.97 -0.58 3.33
CA PHE A 107 -8.88 0.82 3.75
C PHE A 107 -8.64 1.78 2.59
N LEU A 108 -7.82 1.39 1.60
CA LEU A 108 -7.57 2.19 0.42
C LEU A 108 -8.87 2.48 -0.36
N GLU A 109 -9.69 1.45 -0.61
CA GLU A 109 -10.98 1.65 -1.27
C GLU A 109 -11.98 2.40 -0.40
N TYR A 110 -11.94 2.22 0.93
CA TYR A 110 -12.75 3.00 1.85
C TYR A 110 -12.48 4.50 1.69
N TYR A 111 -11.21 4.92 1.79
CA TYR A 111 -10.85 6.34 1.65
C TYR A 111 -11.09 6.87 0.23
N LYS A 112 -10.90 6.04 -0.80
CA LYS A 112 -11.13 6.43 -2.19
C LYS A 112 -12.57 6.87 -2.45
N LYS A 113 -13.55 6.21 -1.82
CA LYS A 113 -14.97 6.58 -1.95
C LYS A 113 -15.25 8.00 -1.43
N PHE A 114 -14.59 8.42 -0.36
CA PHE A 114 -14.72 9.78 0.17
C PHE A 114 -13.90 10.80 -0.62
N ALA A 115 -12.66 10.46 -0.95
CA ALA A 115 -11.74 11.36 -1.66
C ALA A 115 -12.20 11.67 -3.10
N LEU A 116 -12.94 10.77 -3.74
CA LEU A 116 -13.50 11.01 -5.08
C LEU A 116 -14.45 12.22 -5.09
N GLY A 117 -15.31 12.35 -4.07
CA GLY A 117 -16.19 13.51 -3.92
C GLY A 117 -15.41 14.82 -3.69
N ALA A 118 -14.43 14.79 -2.79
CA ALA A 118 -13.56 15.95 -2.54
C ALA A 118 -12.76 16.37 -3.79
N SER A 119 -12.31 15.40 -4.58
CA SER A 119 -11.52 15.66 -5.79
C SER A 119 -12.34 16.37 -6.87
N VAL A 120 -13.64 16.06 -7.00
CA VAL A 120 -14.53 16.78 -7.93
C VAL A 120 -14.66 18.25 -7.55
N LEU A 121 -14.80 18.56 -6.25
CA LEU A 121 -14.86 19.95 -5.78
C LEU A 121 -13.55 20.70 -6.09
N ILE A 122 -12.40 20.08 -5.85
CA ILE A 122 -11.09 20.68 -6.17
C ILE A 122 -10.95 20.93 -7.66
N MET A 123 -11.34 19.97 -8.51
CA MET A 123 -11.32 20.16 -9.96
C MET A 123 -12.27 21.24 -10.44
N PHE A 124 -13.44 21.37 -9.81
CA PHE A 124 -14.37 22.45 -10.11
C PHE A 124 -13.73 23.83 -9.84
N PHE A 125 -13.04 24.00 -8.71
CA PHE A 125 -12.31 25.24 -8.41
C PHE A 125 -11.12 25.50 -9.33
N ILE A 126 -10.58 24.50 -10.01
CA ILE A 126 -9.56 24.70 -11.05
C ILE A 126 -10.24 25.10 -12.37
N GLY A 127 -11.31 24.41 -12.76
CA GLY A 127 -11.99 24.63 -14.04
C GLY A 127 -12.79 25.93 -14.11
N ALA A 128 -13.48 26.31 -13.03
CA ALA A 128 -14.30 27.52 -12.98
C ALA A 128 -13.52 28.82 -13.29
N PRO A 129 -12.40 29.13 -12.61
CA PRO A 129 -11.59 30.30 -12.94
C PRO A 129 -10.98 30.21 -14.34
N LEU A 130 -10.44 29.05 -14.75
CA LEU A 130 -9.84 28.90 -16.08
C LEU A 130 -10.87 29.13 -17.20
N GLY A 131 -12.11 28.74 -17.00
CA GLY A 131 -13.22 28.98 -17.93
C GLY A 131 -13.67 30.44 -17.98
N SER A 132 -13.73 31.15 -16.85
CA SER A 132 -14.19 32.55 -16.80
C SER A 132 -13.16 33.54 -17.36
N ILE A 133 -11.87 33.24 -17.20
CA ILE A 133 -10.75 34.10 -17.64
C ILE A 133 -10.63 34.12 -19.17
N ILE A 134 -10.78 32.97 -19.84
CA ILE A 134 -10.42 32.79 -21.25
C ILE A 134 -11.66 33.03 -22.15
N ARG A 135 -12.48 34.02 -21.83
CA ARG A 135 -13.69 34.36 -22.61
C ARG A 135 -13.39 34.91 -24.02
N LYS A 136 -12.13 35.29 -24.32
CA LYS A 136 -11.71 35.79 -25.64
C LYS A 136 -11.22 34.68 -26.62
N GLY A 137 -11.10 33.42 -26.17
CA GLY A 137 -10.77 32.28 -27.03
C GLY A 137 -11.99 31.43 -27.32
N GLY A 138 -12.05 30.77 -28.50
CA GLY A 138 -13.15 29.86 -28.84
C GLY A 138 -13.34 28.73 -27.81
N ILE A 139 -14.51 28.08 -27.84
CA ILE A 139 -14.98 27.08 -26.84
C ILE A 139 -13.94 25.98 -26.53
N GLY A 140 -13.03 25.67 -27.46
CA GLY A 140 -12.03 24.61 -27.32
C GLY A 140 -10.86 24.91 -26.36
N LEU A 141 -10.43 26.16 -26.19
CA LEU A 141 -9.23 26.46 -25.38
C LEU A 141 -9.42 26.15 -23.88
N PRO A 142 -10.55 26.54 -23.23
CA PRO A 142 -10.82 26.15 -21.85
C PRO A 142 -10.95 24.63 -21.68
N LEU A 143 -11.51 23.94 -22.68
CA LEU A 143 -11.69 22.49 -22.65
C LEU A 143 -10.35 21.75 -22.63
N VAL A 144 -9.42 22.12 -23.51
CA VAL A 144 -8.08 21.50 -23.58
C VAL A 144 -7.32 21.70 -22.27
N ILE A 145 -7.34 22.90 -21.70
CA ILE A 145 -6.64 23.20 -20.44
C ILE A 145 -7.24 22.39 -19.28
N SER A 146 -8.57 22.29 -19.23
CA SER A 146 -9.26 21.46 -18.23
C SER A 146 -8.88 19.98 -18.35
N THR A 147 -8.76 19.46 -19.57
CA THR A 147 -8.30 18.08 -19.80
C THR A 147 -6.86 17.88 -19.33
N VAL A 148 -5.95 18.82 -19.59
CA VAL A 148 -4.56 18.73 -19.11
C VAL A 148 -4.50 18.70 -17.58
N ALA A 149 -5.26 19.56 -16.89
CA ALA A 149 -5.36 19.55 -15.43
C ALA A 149 -5.93 18.22 -14.89
N PHE A 150 -6.96 17.68 -15.55
CA PHE A 150 -7.52 16.37 -15.22
C PHE A 150 -6.49 15.25 -15.37
N LEU A 151 -5.68 15.26 -16.45
CA LEU A 151 -4.63 14.27 -16.67
C LEU A 151 -3.55 14.33 -15.59
N ILE A 152 -3.13 15.54 -15.18
CA ILE A 152 -2.16 15.71 -14.09
C ILE A 152 -2.71 15.09 -12.80
N PHE A 153 -3.95 15.40 -12.43
CA PHE A 153 -4.59 14.77 -11.26
C PHE A 153 -4.65 13.26 -11.40
N HIS A 154 -5.04 12.73 -12.57
CA HIS A 154 -5.15 11.30 -12.78
C HIS A 154 -3.82 10.58 -12.60
N ILE A 155 -2.72 11.17 -13.09
CA ILE A 155 -1.37 10.64 -12.94
C ILE A 155 -0.96 10.65 -11.45
N LEU A 156 -1.16 11.77 -10.76
CA LEU A 156 -0.88 11.87 -9.32
C LEU A 156 -1.67 10.84 -8.53
N ASN A 157 -2.99 10.79 -8.73
CA ASN A 157 -3.87 9.84 -8.04
C ASN A 157 -3.47 8.39 -8.29
N THR A 158 -3.16 8.03 -9.54
CA THR A 158 -2.72 6.66 -9.87
C THR A 158 -1.38 6.33 -9.23
N THR A 159 -0.47 7.30 -9.16
CA THR A 159 0.87 7.12 -8.57
C THR A 159 0.77 6.90 -7.06
N PHE A 160 0.07 7.78 -6.35
CA PHE A 160 -0.08 7.64 -4.91
C PHE A 160 -0.95 6.43 -4.53
N GLU A 161 -1.97 6.08 -5.31
CA GLU A 161 -2.74 4.84 -5.10
C GLU A 161 -1.83 3.60 -5.25
N LYS A 162 -0.88 3.59 -6.19
CA LYS A 162 0.12 2.50 -6.28
C LYS A 162 1.02 2.46 -5.05
N MET A 163 1.53 3.60 -4.58
CA MET A 163 2.36 3.67 -3.37
C MET A 163 1.62 3.15 -2.12
N GLY A 164 0.33 3.47 -1.98
CA GLY A 164 -0.51 2.93 -0.91
C GLY A 164 -0.76 1.43 -1.03
N ARG A 165 -0.87 0.90 -2.26
CA ARG A 165 -0.98 -0.56 -2.49
C ARG A 165 0.31 -1.33 -2.17
N GLU A 166 1.45 -0.70 -2.37
CA GLU A 166 2.78 -1.28 -2.10
C GLU A 166 3.20 -1.12 -0.63
N LEU A 167 2.30 -0.67 0.25
CA LEU A 167 2.54 -0.46 1.69
C LEU A 167 3.65 0.58 1.96
N LEU A 168 3.98 1.44 0.99
CA LEU A 168 4.98 2.51 1.14
C LEU A 168 4.41 3.72 1.89
N LEU A 169 3.10 3.95 1.75
CA LEU A 169 2.37 5.03 2.40
C LEU A 169 1.12 4.48 3.08
N ASP A 170 0.71 5.15 4.16
CA ASP A 170 -0.55 4.86 4.82
C ASP A 170 -1.74 5.04 3.84
N PRO A 171 -2.73 4.14 3.79
CA PRO A 171 -3.81 4.22 2.81
C PRO A 171 -4.61 5.51 2.85
N ALA A 172 -4.77 6.13 4.03
CA ALA A 172 -5.42 7.43 4.14
C ALA A 172 -4.59 8.50 3.42
N LEU A 173 -3.33 8.61 3.80
CA LEU A 173 -2.41 9.62 3.26
C LEU A 173 -2.22 9.44 1.74
N ALA A 174 -2.06 8.22 1.26
CA ALA A 174 -1.91 7.90 -0.16
C ALA A 174 -3.08 8.39 -1.02
N ILE A 175 -4.32 8.25 -0.54
CA ILE A 175 -5.51 8.66 -1.31
C ILE A 175 -5.79 10.16 -1.19
N TRP A 176 -5.48 10.77 -0.05
CA TRP A 176 -5.72 12.20 0.17
C TRP A 176 -4.61 13.11 -0.37
N LEU A 177 -3.38 12.61 -0.55
CA LEU A 177 -2.25 13.40 -1.05
C LEU A 177 -2.50 14.13 -2.37
N PRO A 178 -3.04 13.47 -3.42
CA PRO A 178 -3.32 14.16 -4.68
C PRO A 178 -4.23 15.38 -4.48
N SER A 179 -5.30 15.22 -3.68
CA SER A 179 -6.23 16.29 -3.34
C SER A 179 -5.56 17.38 -2.51
N LEU A 180 -4.73 17.03 -1.53
CA LEU A 180 -4.01 17.99 -0.69
C LEU A 180 -2.95 18.78 -1.46
N ILE A 181 -2.33 18.20 -2.48
CA ILE A 181 -1.37 18.90 -3.35
C ILE A 181 -2.10 19.86 -4.30
N LEU A 182 -3.26 19.46 -4.84
CA LEU A 182 -4.03 20.28 -5.77
C LEU A 182 -4.91 21.34 -5.10
N ALA A 183 -5.35 21.12 -3.87
CA ALA A 183 -6.15 22.09 -3.11
C ALA A 183 -5.51 23.50 -3.01
N PRO A 184 -4.24 23.66 -2.58
CA PRO A 184 -3.62 24.99 -2.51
C PRO A 184 -3.45 25.62 -3.91
N ILE A 185 -3.19 24.81 -4.94
CA ILE A 185 -3.10 25.28 -6.33
C ILE A 185 -4.47 25.79 -6.80
N ALA A 186 -5.54 25.03 -6.52
CA ALA A 186 -6.91 25.40 -6.87
C ALA A 186 -7.34 26.71 -6.18
N LEU A 187 -7.04 26.85 -4.88
CA LEU A 187 -7.33 28.06 -4.12
C LEU A 187 -6.52 29.27 -4.61
N TRP A 188 -5.23 29.08 -4.86
CA TRP A 188 -4.36 30.12 -5.39
C TRP A 188 -4.85 30.60 -6.77
N LEU A 189 -5.22 29.66 -7.65
CA LEU A 189 -5.70 29.94 -8.99
C LEU A 189 -7.06 30.64 -8.97
N THR A 190 -7.97 30.22 -8.08
CA THR A 190 -9.26 30.89 -7.86
C THR A 190 -9.06 32.33 -7.36
N LYS A 191 -8.17 32.56 -6.40
CA LYS A 191 -7.87 33.90 -5.88
C LYS A 191 -7.24 34.80 -6.96
N SER A 192 -6.31 34.25 -7.75
CA SER A 192 -5.65 34.99 -8.84
C SER A 192 -6.64 35.37 -9.94
N ALA A 193 -7.59 34.50 -10.26
CA ALA A 193 -8.64 34.78 -11.24
C ALA A 193 -9.60 35.88 -10.79
N SER A 194 -9.90 35.94 -9.49
CA SER A 194 -10.78 36.96 -8.92
C SER A 194 -10.13 38.33 -8.76
N SER A 195 -8.80 38.41 -8.77
CA SER A 195 -8.04 39.64 -8.49
C SER A 195 -7.40 40.28 -9.74
N ASP A 196 -7.87 39.90 -10.94
CA ASP A 196 -7.40 40.42 -12.24
C ASP A 196 -5.85 40.46 -12.36
N THR A 197 -5.16 39.48 -11.78
CA THR A 197 -3.69 39.46 -11.78
C THR A 197 -3.16 39.11 -13.18
N ALA A 198 -2.29 39.96 -13.72
CA ALA A 198 -1.77 39.90 -15.10
C ALA A 198 -1.11 38.57 -15.51
N LEU A 199 -0.64 37.74 -14.57
CA LEU A 199 -0.09 36.40 -14.84
C LEU A 199 -1.13 35.42 -15.45
N VAL A 200 -2.41 35.67 -15.22
CA VAL A 200 -3.53 34.84 -15.68
C VAL A 200 -4.32 35.53 -16.80
N SER A 201 -4.01 36.80 -17.10
CA SER A 201 -4.41 37.41 -18.35
C SER A 201 -3.84 36.56 -19.49
N GLY A 202 -4.65 36.13 -20.46
CA GLY A 202 -4.27 35.18 -21.50
C GLY A 202 -3.11 35.60 -22.43
N GLU A 203 -2.33 36.64 -22.10
CA GLU A 203 -1.16 37.12 -22.83
C GLU A 203 -0.01 36.10 -22.89
N TRP A 204 0.21 35.30 -21.84
CA TRP A 204 1.24 34.26 -21.89
C TRP A 204 0.82 33.11 -22.83
N PHE A 205 -0.47 32.75 -22.81
CA PHE A 205 -1.04 31.75 -23.72
C PHE A 205 -1.03 32.24 -25.17
N SER A 206 -1.40 33.50 -25.42
CA SER A 206 -1.35 34.07 -26.77
C SER A 206 0.08 34.11 -27.32
N LYS A 207 1.09 34.39 -26.48
CA LYS A 207 2.51 34.29 -26.85
C LYS A 207 2.96 32.87 -27.20
N ILE A 208 2.46 31.84 -26.51
CA ILE A 208 2.76 30.44 -26.84
C ILE A 208 2.06 30.00 -28.13
N LEU A 209 0.77 30.33 -28.29
CA LEU A 209 0.02 30.07 -29.52
C LEU A 209 0.66 30.76 -30.73
N ALA A 210 1.10 32.01 -30.57
CA ALA A 210 1.81 32.76 -31.61
C ALA A 210 3.13 32.08 -32.00
N ARG A 211 3.89 31.57 -31.03
CA ARG A 211 5.13 30.80 -31.29
C ARG A 211 4.88 29.47 -32.01
N ILE A 212 3.75 28.82 -31.76
CA ILE A 212 3.38 27.56 -32.43
C ILE A 212 2.96 27.82 -33.88
N ASN A 213 2.18 28.88 -34.14
CA ASN A 213 1.76 29.25 -35.50
C ASN A 213 2.91 29.83 -36.34
N SER A 214 3.84 30.58 -35.75
CA SER A 214 5.01 31.15 -36.44
C SER A 214 5.98 30.10 -37.00
N LYS A 215 5.98 28.87 -36.49
CA LYS A 215 6.81 27.76 -36.99
C LYS A 215 6.20 27.03 -38.20
N LYS A 216 5.01 27.43 -38.65
CA LYS A 216 4.28 26.80 -39.77
C LYS A 216 4.26 27.64 -41.06
N SER A 217 4.94 28.79 -41.06
CA SER A 217 5.16 29.65 -42.23
C SER A 217 6.61 29.59 -42.68
#